data_AF-A0A314Z0A6-F1
#
_entry.id   AF-A0A314Z0A6-F1
#
_cell.length_a   1.000
_cell.length_b   1.000
_cell.length_c   1.000
_cell.angle_alpha   90.00
_cell.angle_beta   90.00
_cell.angle_gamma   90.00
#
_symmetry.space_group_name_H-M   'P 1'
#
loop_
_entity.id
_entity.type
_entity.pdbx_description
1 polymer ?
#
loop_
_entity_poly.entity_id
_entity_poly.type
_entity_poly.pdbx_seq_one_letter_code
_entity_poly.pdbx_strand_id
1 'polypeptide(L)'
;MGKYMSYNYTTIAASQCGEHWRNLSRIGAIEIFSSTRLNTFSNVRKDEVKHLLLKLSQNAHDNFSMVELKSMFSELTFNIIMTMVAEKRYYGDDVPDKEEVK
;
A
#
# COMPACT_ATOMS: atom_id res chain seq x y z
N MET A 1 5.56 4.66 -25.23
CA MET A 1 5.32 3.96 -23.95
C MET A 1 3.88 4.02 -23.46
N GLY A 2 3.25 5.20 -23.38
CA GLY A 2 1.87 5.33 -22.88
C GLY A 2 0.80 4.51 -23.64
N LYS A 3 1.00 4.26 -24.94
CA LYS A 3 0.10 3.38 -25.72
C LYS A 3 0.03 1.95 -25.16
N TYR A 4 1.17 1.37 -24.78
CA TYR A 4 1.24 -0.04 -24.36
C TYR A 4 1.18 -0.18 -22.84
N MET A 5 1.85 0.69 -22.08
CA MET A 5 1.86 0.62 -20.61
C MET A 5 0.59 1.20 -19.97
N SER A 6 -0.03 2.20 -20.62
CA SER A 6 -1.22 2.88 -20.08
C SER A 6 -2.49 2.53 -20.86
N TYR A 7 -2.49 1.38 -21.56
CA TYR A 7 -3.63 0.88 -22.33
C TYR A 7 -4.26 1.97 -23.20
N ASN A 8 -3.49 2.54 -24.13
CA ASN A 8 -3.91 3.68 -24.95
C ASN A 8 -4.37 4.91 -24.13
N TYR A 9 -3.69 5.22 -23.01
CA TYR A 9 -4.03 6.36 -22.13
C TYR A 9 -5.42 6.25 -21.50
N THR A 10 -5.87 5.04 -21.17
CA THR A 10 -7.16 4.82 -20.51
C THR A 10 -7.04 4.63 -18.99
N THR A 11 -5.82 4.55 -18.45
CA THR A 11 -5.63 4.50 -16.99
C THR A 11 -5.85 5.89 -16.37
N ILE A 12 -6.26 5.92 -15.10
CA ILE A 12 -6.54 7.18 -14.38
C ILE A 12 -5.34 8.14 -14.35
N ALA A 13 -4.11 7.60 -14.32
CA ALA A 13 -2.88 8.39 -14.29
C ALA A 13 -2.44 8.90 -15.67
N ALA A 14 -2.94 8.30 -16.76
CA ALA A 14 -2.49 8.60 -18.12
C ALA A 14 -3.57 9.23 -19.00
N SER A 15 -4.84 9.13 -18.62
CA SER A 15 -5.95 9.69 -19.38
C SER A 15 -5.95 11.22 -19.32
N GLN A 16 -6.24 11.84 -20.46
CA GLN A 16 -6.48 13.28 -20.51
C GLN A 16 -7.67 13.66 -19.63
N CYS A 17 -7.63 14.85 -19.02
CA CYS A 17 -8.68 15.38 -18.13
C CYS A 17 -10.00 15.63 -18.87
N GLY A 18 -10.71 14.56 -19.19
CA GLY A 18 -12.01 14.55 -19.86
C GLY A 18 -13.01 13.64 -19.14
N GLU A 19 -14.09 13.29 -19.83
CA GLU A 19 -15.17 12.47 -19.27
C GLU A 19 -14.69 11.13 -18.71
N HIS A 20 -13.82 10.44 -19.46
CA HIS A 20 -13.23 9.16 -19.03
C HIS A 20 -12.47 9.28 -17.69
N TRP A 21 -11.59 10.28 -17.58
CA TRP A 21 -10.85 10.54 -16.35
C TRP A 21 -11.77 10.91 -15.17
N ARG A 22 -12.81 11.72 -15.43
CA ARG A 22 -13.80 12.09 -14.41
C ARG A 22 -14.58 10.88 -13.91
N ASN A 23 -14.97 9.99 -14.81
CA ASN A 23 -15.69 8.76 -14.45
C ASN A 23 -14.80 7.83 -13.61
N LEU A 24 -13.53 7.62 -14.00
CA LEU A 24 -12.59 6.85 -13.19
C LEU A 24 -12.32 7.47 -11.82
N SER A 25 -12.12 8.79 -11.77
CA SER A 25 -11.93 9.53 -10.51
C SER A 25 -13.14 9.41 -9.58
N ARG A 26 -14.36 9.49 -10.13
CA ARG A 26 -15.60 9.30 -9.36
C ARG A 26 -15.70 7.89 -8.79
N ILE A 27 -15.39 6.86 -9.59
CA ILE A 27 -15.39 5.46 -9.13
C ILE A 27 -14.36 5.29 -8.00
N GLY A 28 -13.13 5.77 -8.18
CA GLY A 28 -12.11 5.70 -7.13
C GLY A 28 -12.54 6.39 -5.84
N ALA A 29 -13.14 7.58 -5.93
CA ALA A 29 -13.62 8.31 -4.78
C ALA A 29 -14.72 7.56 -4.00
N ILE A 30 -15.61 6.84 -4.68
CA ILE A 30 -16.73 6.12 -4.05
C ILE A 30 -16.28 4.75 -3.52
N GLU A 31 -15.58 3.98 -4.34
CA GLU A 31 -15.29 2.57 -4.06
C GLU A 31 -14.02 2.35 -3.23
N ILE A 32 -13.06 3.28 -3.30
CA ILE A 32 -11.75 3.16 -2.64
C ILE A 32 -11.62 4.18 -1.51
N PHE A 33 -11.92 5.45 -1.79
CA PHE A 33 -11.62 6.56 -0.89
C PHE A 33 -12.82 7.10 -0.10
N SER A 34 -13.98 6.45 -0.16
CA SER A 34 -15.13 6.88 0.63
C SER A 34 -14.89 6.66 2.12
N SER A 35 -15.48 7.50 2.97
CA SER A 35 -15.33 7.38 4.44
C SER A 35 -15.72 6.00 4.95
N THR A 36 -16.78 5.41 4.39
CA THR A 36 -17.21 4.04 4.71
C THR A 36 -16.11 3.03 4.39
N ARG A 37 -15.54 3.09 3.19
CA ARG A 37 -14.46 2.17 2.77
C ARG A 37 -13.18 2.39 3.56
N LEU A 38 -12.80 3.65 3.83
CA LEU A 38 -11.65 3.96 4.66
C LEU A 38 -11.82 3.46 6.09
N ASN A 39 -13.03 3.50 6.65
CA ASN A 39 -13.33 2.94 7.96
C ASN A 39 -13.26 1.41 7.97
N THR A 40 -13.73 0.71 6.93
CA THR A 40 -13.58 -0.75 6.86
C THR A 40 -12.12 -1.19 6.90
N PHE A 41 -11.21 -0.37 6.36
CA PHE A 41 -9.76 -0.62 6.38
C PHE A 41 -9.03 -0.02 7.59
N SER A 42 -9.74 0.50 8.59
CA SER A 42 -9.11 1.08 9.79
C SER A 42 -8.32 0.06 10.59
N ASN A 43 -8.82 -1.18 10.68
CA ASN A 43 -8.13 -2.27 11.37
C ASN A 43 -6.83 -2.66 10.66
N VAL A 44 -6.84 -2.75 9.32
CA VAL A 44 -5.63 -3.00 8.53
C VAL A 44 -4.53 -2.00 8.89
N ARG A 45 -4.83 -0.70 8.91
CA ARG A 45 -3.83 0.33 9.27
C ARG A 45 -3.33 0.17 10.70
N LYS A 46 -4.21 -0.14 11.65
CA LYS A 46 -3.82 -0.39 13.05
C LYS A 46 -2.91 -1.61 13.17
N ASP A 47 -3.22 -2.68 12.46
CA ASP A 47 -2.46 -3.92 12.50
C ASP A 47 -1.06 -3.74 11.90
N GLU A 48 -0.94 -3.04 10.77
CA GLU A 48 0.37 -2.72 10.16
C GLU A 48 1.21 -1.81 11.06
N VAL A 49 0.61 -0.80 11.69
CA VAL A 49 1.31 0.06 12.66
C VAL A 49 1.74 -0.73 13.88
N LYS A 50 0.87 -1.60 14.41
CA LYS A 50 1.22 -2.48 15.54
C LYS A 50 2.38 -3.40 15.18
N HIS A 51 2.40 -3.95 13.97
CA HIS A 51 3.49 -4.78 13.48
C HIS A 51 4.82 -4.00 13.43
N LEU A 52 4.82 -2.77 12.91
CA LEU A 52 6.00 -1.91 12.91
C LEU A 52 6.49 -1.63 14.35
N LEU A 53 5.59 -1.34 15.28
CA LEU A 53 5.94 -1.10 16.69
C LEU A 53 6.54 -2.34 17.35
N LEU A 54 6.01 -3.53 17.08
CA LEU A 54 6.56 -4.79 17.59
C LEU A 54 7.98 -5.00 17.05
N LYS A 55 8.20 -4.82 15.75
CA LYS A 55 9.53 -4.91 15.13
C LYS A 55 10.53 -3.93 15.75
N LEU A 56 10.11 -2.67 15.97
CA LEU A 56 10.94 -1.68 16.64
C LEU A 56 11.26 -2.07 18.09
N SER A 57 10.28 -2.59 18.83
CA SER A 57 10.47 -3.00 20.22
C SER A 57 11.44 -4.18 20.35
N GLN A 58 11.39 -5.14 19.43
CA GLN A 58 12.29 -6.28 19.38
C GLN A 58 13.73 -5.85 19.04
N ASN A 59 13.89 -4.89 18.15
CA ASN A 59 15.22 -4.37 17.78
C ASN A 59 15.87 -3.54 18.91
N ALA A 60 15.07 -2.96 19.81
CA ALA A 60 15.54 -2.11 20.90
C ALA A 60 15.84 -2.88 22.21
N HIS A 61 15.75 -4.22 22.20
CA HIS A 61 15.62 -5.01 23.43
C HIS A 61 16.80 -4.89 24.41
N ASP A 62 18.03 -4.74 23.89
CA ASP A 62 19.24 -4.73 24.74
C ASP A 62 20.01 -3.40 24.72
N ASN A 63 19.78 -2.52 23.74
CA ASN A 63 20.46 -1.23 23.58
C ASN A 63 19.71 -0.29 22.63
N PHE A 64 20.10 0.99 22.58
CA PHE A 64 19.64 1.90 21.55
C PHE A 64 19.98 1.36 20.15
N SER A 65 18.95 1.11 19.35
CA SER A 65 19.09 0.70 17.94
C SER A 65 18.88 1.89 17.02
N MET A 66 19.86 2.16 16.17
CA MET A 66 19.68 3.08 15.05
C MET A 66 18.84 2.39 13.98
N VAL A 67 17.81 3.07 13.47
CA VAL A 67 16.89 2.52 12.46
C VAL A 67 16.69 3.51 11.30
N GLU A 68 16.52 2.99 10.09
CA GLU A 68 16.21 3.82 8.91
C GLU A 68 14.69 3.97 8.74
N LEU A 69 14.14 5.03 9.33
CA LEU A 69 12.70 5.29 9.28
C LEU A 69 12.13 5.42 7.87
N LYS A 70 12.91 5.91 6.90
CA LYS A 70 12.46 6.07 5.52
C LYS A 70 12.07 4.74 4.89
N SER A 71 12.93 3.73 5.01
CA SER A 71 12.65 2.38 4.52
C SER A 71 11.44 1.77 5.24
N MET A 72 11.40 1.87 6.57
CA MET A 72 10.31 1.32 7.38
C MET A 72 8.94 1.95 7.05
N PHE A 73 8.88 3.27 6.82
CA PHE A 73 7.63 3.91 6.41
C PHE A 73 7.24 3.56 4.98
N SER A 74 8.20 3.31 4.08
CA SER A 74 7.92 2.81 2.74
C SER A 74 7.30 1.41 2.79
N GLU A 75 7.87 0.50 3.58
CA GLU A 75 7.31 -0.85 3.81
C GLU A 75 5.91 -0.78 4.43
N LEU A 76 5.73 0.03 5.48
CA LEU A 76 4.44 0.25 6.13
C LEU A 76 3.38 0.73 5.13
N THR A 77 3.71 1.75 4.35
CA THR A 77 2.79 2.33 3.36
C THR A 77 2.41 1.31 2.30
N PHE A 78 3.40 0.55 1.80
CA PHE A 78 3.16 -0.48 0.80
C PHE A 78 2.28 -1.60 1.33
N ASN A 79 2.56 -2.12 2.53
CA ASN A 79 1.75 -3.17 3.14
C ASN A 79 0.32 -2.71 3.41
N ILE A 80 0.11 -1.48 3.88
CA ILE A 80 -1.24 -0.92 4.03
C ILE A 80 -1.98 -0.95 2.70
N ILE A 81 -1.37 -0.43 1.62
CA ILE A 81 -1.99 -0.37 0.30
C ILE A 81 -2.27 -1.79 -0.24
N MET A 82 -1.30 -2.69 -0.17
CA MET A 82 -1.44 -4.05 -0.70
C MET A 82 -2.42 -4.90 0.11
N THR A 83 -2.50 -4.73 1.42
CA THR A 83 -3.51 -5.41 2.24
C THR A 83 -4.91 -4.84 1.94
N MET A 84 -5.03 -3.54 1.65
CA MET A 84 -6.31 -2.94 1.25
C MET A 84 -6.79 -3.38 -0.15
N VAL A 85 -5.86 -3.60 -1.10
CA VAL A 85 -6.17 -3.87 -2.52
C VAL A 85 -6.14 -5.36 -2.86
N ALA A 86 -5.18 -6.10 -2.32
CA ALA A 86 -4.88 -7.49 -2.65
C ALA A 86 -5.04 -8.44 -1.46
N GLU A 87 -5.48 -7.93 -0.29
CA GLU A 87 -5.67 -8.69 0.95
C GLU A 87 -4.41 -9.46 1.39
N LYS A 88 -3.23 -8.95 0.99
CA LYS A 88 -1.93 -9.60 1.21
C LYS A 88 -0.89 -8.60 1.66
N ARG A 89 -0.12 -9.00 2.68
CA ARG A 89 1.11 -8.33 3.10
C ARG A 89 2.29 -8.80 2.22
N TYR A 90 3.24 -7.92 1.96
CA TYR A 90 4.37 -8.19 1.06
C TYR A 90 5.74 -7.98 1.71
N TYR A 91 5.82 -7.17 2.77
CA TYR A 91 7.03 -6.96 3.55
C TYR A 91 6.83 -7.41 5.00
N GLY A 92 7.85 -7.99 5.63
CA GLY A 92 7.84 -8.44 7.03
C GLY A 92 8.43 -9.84 7.18
N ASP A 93 8.91 -10.15 8.39
CA ASP A 93 9.66 -11.39 8.66
C ASP A 93 8.76 -12.65 8.58
N ASP A 94 7.44 -12.48 8.68
CA ASP A 94 6.43 -13.54 8.52
C ASP A 94 5.97 -13.73 7.05
N VAL A 95 6.46 -12.92 6.11
CA VAL A 95 6.14 -13.09 4.69
C VAL A 95 7.08 -14.14 4.12
N PRO A 96 6.58 -15.31 3.66
CA PRO A 96 7.45 -16.30 3.04
C PRO A 96 8.12 -15.66 1.84
N ASP A 97 9.46 -15.79 1.75
CA ASP A 97 10.23 -15.38 0.59
C ASP A 97 9.53 -15.98 -0.64
N LYS A 98 8.92 -15.11 -1.45
CA LYS A 98 8.42 -15.53 -2.74
C LYS A 98 9.67 -15.77 -3.57
N GLU A 99 10.11 -17.02 -3.63
CA GLU A 99 11.05 -17.48 -4.66
C GLU A 99 10.56 -16.88 -5.98
N GLU A 100 11.37 -15.99 -6.54
CA GLU A 100 11.13 -15.45 -7.86
C GLU A 100 11.07 -16.64 -8.81
N VAL A 101 9.89 -16.90 -9.38
CA VAL A 101 9.75 -17.85 -10.48
C VAL A 101 10.50 -17.25 -11.66
N LYS A 102 11.69 -17.78 -11.89
CA LYS A 102 12.67 -17.41 -12.91
C LYS A 102 12.13 -17.62 -14.33
#